data_AF-A0A1E1MCD0-F1
#
_entry.id   AF-A0A1E1MCD0-F1
#
_cell.length_a   1.000
_cell.length_b   1.000
_cell.length_c   1.000
_cell.angle_alpha   90.00
_cell.angle_beta   90.00
_cell.angle_gamma   90.00
#
_symmetry.space_group_name_H-M   'P 1'
#
loop_
_entity.id
_entity.type
_entity.pdbx_description
1 polymer ?
#
loop_
_entity_poly.entity_id
_entity_poly.type
_entity_poly.pdbx_seq_one_letter_code
_entity_poly.pdbx_strand_id
1 'polypeptide(L)'
;MRKALQDLELKAPSVVILEAGKDELVPKEHGNVLERRCQNLGVNVKKVTVGGALHTEITAKPKGRRAIVEAIENSTTASRIT
;
A
#
# COMPACT_ATOMS: atom_id res chain seq x y z
N MET A 1 2.57 -16.62 8.69
CA MET A 1 1.72 -15.92 7.69
C MET A 1 1.72 -16.62 6.35
N ARG A 2 2.88 -16.81 5.66
CA ARG A 2 2.95 -17.60 4.42
C ARG A 2 2.32 -18.99 4.54
N LYS A 3 2.65 -19.74 5.60
CA LYS A 3 2.09 -21.07 5.86
C LYS A 3 0.56 -21.03 6.01
N ALA A 4 0.02 -20.17 6.87
CA ALA A 4 -1.43 -20.02 7.06
C ALA A 4 -2.20 -19.59 5.79
N LEU A 5 -1.61 -18.74 4.92
CA LEU A 5 -2.24 -18.37 3.65
C LEU A 5 -2.14 -19.50 2.62
N GLN A 6 -1.06 -20.27 2.61
CA GLN A 6 -0.89 -21.47 1.78
C GLN A 6 -1.84 -22.59 2.22
N ASP A 7 -1.98 -22.80 3.53
CA ASP A 7 -2.88 -23.81 4.12
C ASP A 7 -4.36 -23.50 3.82
N LEU A 8 -4.68 -22.23 3.54
CA LEU A 8 -6.02 -21.78 3.12
C LEU A 8 -6.15 -21.58 1.59
N GLU A 9 -5.12 -21.90 0.81
CA GLU A 9 -5.01 -21.60 -0.63
C GLU A 9 -5.32 -20.13 -1.01
N LEU A 10 -5.18 -19.21 -0.06
CA LEU A 10 -5.45 -17.79 -0.26
C LEU A 10 -4.20 -17.10 -0.81
N LYS A 11 -4.36 -16.44 -1.96
CA LYS A 11 -3.32 -15.55 -2.50
C LYS A 11 -3.07 -14.42 -1.52
N ALA A 12 -1.80 -14.16 -1.21
CA ALA A 12 -1.42 -13.02 -0.38
C ALA A 12 -1.95 -11.71 -1.00
N PRO A 13 -2.50 -10.79 -0.19
CA PRO A 13 -3.06 -9.55 -0.70
C PRO A 13 -1.96 -8.67 -1.32
N SER A 14 -2.34 -7.92 -2.36
CA SER A 14 -1.50 -6.82 -2.84
C SER A 14 -1.69 -5.61 -1.93
N VAL A 15 -0.60 -4.98 -1.50
CA VAL A 15 -0.60 -3.85 -0.57
C VAL A 15 -0.05 -2.61 -1.26
N VAL A 16 -0.73 -1.48 -1.08
CA VAL A 16 -0.21 -0.16 -1.46
C VAL A 16 -0.04 0.66 -0.19
N ILE A 17 1.17 1.15 0.05
CA ILE A 17 1.48 2.05 1.17
C ILE A 17 1.51 3.48 0.61
N LEU A 18 0.57 4.32 1.05
CA LEU A 18 0.52 5.73 0.69
C LEU A 18 1.06 6.56 1.86
N GLU A 19 2.15 7.30 1.66
CA GLU A 19 2.78 8.13 2.70
C GLU A 19 2.87 9.61 2.29
N ALA A 20 2.69 10.51 3.26
CA ALA A 20 2.79 11.94 3.05
C ALA A 20 4.26 12.37 3.06
N GLY A 21 4.69 13.12 2.05
CA GLY A 21 6.10 13.48 1.90
C GLY A 21 6.61 14.52 2.90
N LYS A 22 5.69 15.23 3.58
CA LYS A 22 5.96 16.15 4.68
C LYS A 22 5.11 15.80 5.90
N ASP A 23 4.86 14.50 6.13
CA ASP A 23 4.10 14.06 7.30
C ASP A 23 4.74 14.59 8.59
N GLU A 24 3.98 15.39 9.31
CA GLU A 24 4.33 16.09 10.53
C GLU A 24 4.03 15.27 11.79
N LEU A 25 3.27 14.17 11.64
CA LEU A 25 2.83 13.31 12.75
C LEU A 25 3.51 11.95 12.73
N VAL A 26 3.64 11.34 11.55
CA VAL A 26 4.17 10.00 11.37
C VAL A 26 5.51 10.06 10.64
N PRO A 27 6.63 9.71 11.30
CA PRO A 27 7.93 9.72 10.66
C PRO A 27 7.99 8.75 9.47
N LYS A 28 8.66 9.17 8.38
CA LYS A 28 8.87 8.36 7.16
C LYS A 28 9.43 6.95 7.42
N GLU A 29 10.17 6.77 8.51
CA GLU A 29 10.75 5.48 8.87
C GLU A 29 9.70 4.40 9.15
N HIS A 30 8.49 4.78 9.59
CA HIS A 30 7.39 3.84 9.77
C HIS A 30 6.97 3.21 8.44
N GLY A 31 6.88 4.02 7.38
CA GLY A 31 6.63 3.54 6.01
C GLY A 31 7.74 2.60 5.53
N ASN A 32 9.00 2.94 5.79
CA ASN A 32 10.16 2.11 5.42
C ASN A 32 10.19 0.77 6.16
N VAL A 33 9.89 0.77 7.47
CA VAL A 33 9.81 -0.45 8.29
C VAL A 33 8.66 -1.35 7.81
N LEU A 34 7.51 -0.77 7.51
CA LEU A 34 6.35 -1.50 7.02
C LEU A 34 6.62 -2.13 5.64
N GLU A 35 7.20 -1.37 4.70
CA GLU A 35 7.58 -1.86 3.38
C GLU A 35 8.56 -3.04 3.48
N ARG A 36 9.62 -2.90 4.28
CA ARG A 36 10.57 -4.00 4.55
C ARG A 36 9.88 -5.22 5.14
N ARG A 37 8.92 -5.04 6.04
CA ARG A 37 8.18 -6.16 6.64
C ARG A 37 7.32 -6.88 5.59
N CYS A 38 6.65 -6.16 4.71
CA CYS A 38 5.90 -6.75 3.60
C CYS A 38 6.83 -7.57 2.68
N GLN A 39 7.98 -7.01 2.29
CA GLN A 39 8.98 -7.70 1.47
C GLN A 39 9.48 -8.98 2.13
N ASN A 40 9.85 -8.93 3.41
CA ASN A 40 10.32 -10.09 4.17
C ASN A 40 9.25 -11.20 4.28
N LEU A 41 7.97 -10.83 4.27
CA LEU A 41 6.86 -11.78 4.28
C LEU A 41 6.46 -12.26 2.87
N GLY A 42 7.06 -11.70 1.81
CA GLY A 42 6.69 -11.97 0.43
C GLY A 42 5.32 -11.42 0.03
N VAL A 43 4.86 -10.37 0.71
CA VAL A 43 3.64 -9.64 0.36
C VAL A 43 3.99 -8.69 -0.78
N ASN A 44 3.21 -8.72 -1.87
CA ASN A 44 3.38 -7.79 -2.97
C ASN A 44 3.05 -6.37 -2.47
N VAL A 45 4.04 -5.49 -2.41
CA VAL A 45 3.92 -4.15 -1.84
C VAL A 45 4.43 -3.08 -2.79
N LYS A 46 3.69 -1.96 -2.90
CA LYS A 46 4.11 -0.74 -3.60
C LYS A 46 4.02 0.45 -2.64
N LYS A 47 5.11 1.17 -2.42
CA LYS A 47 5.11 2.42 -1.63
C LYS A 47 5.01 3.65 -2.54
N VAL A 48 4.15 4.60 -2.18
CA VAL A 48 3.89 5.84 -2.92
C VAL A 48 3.98 7.03 -1.97
N THR A 49 4.98 7.88 -2.19
CA THR A 49 5.15 9.14 -1.45
C THR A 49 4.45 10.30 -2.16
N VAL A 50 3.52 10.97 -1.48
CA VAL A 50 2.87 12.19 -1.97
C VAL A 50 3.69 13.40 -1.54
N GLY A 51 4.57 13.87 -2.43
CA GLY A 51 5.46 15.00 -2.15
C GLY A 51 4.70 16.25 -1.71
N GLY A 52 5.21 16.91 -0.67
CA GLY A 52 4.63 18.15 -0.14
C GLY A 52 3.28 17.99 0.58
N ALA A 53 2.76 16.77 0.76
CA ALA A 53 1.57 16.53 1.56
C ALA A 53 1.91 16.47 3.05
N LEU A 54 1.04 17.08 3.85
CA LEU A 54 0.88 16.82 5.27
C LEU A 54 0.05 15.56 5.51
N HIS A 55 -0.01 15.09 6.75
CA HIS A 55 -0.73 13.90 7.16
C HIS A 55 -2.18 13.87 6.64
N THR A 56 -2.87 14.99 6.73
CA THR A 56 -4.30 15.12 6.37
C THR A 56 -4.55 15.42 4.89
N GLU A 57 -3.56 15.94 4.17
CA GLU A 57 -3.70 16.39 2.78
C GLU A 57 -3.48 15.26 1.76
N ILE A 58 -2.90 14.15 2.22
CA ILE A 58 -2.40 13.09 1.36
C ILE A 58 -3.46 12.55 0.41
N THR A 59 -4.70 12.37 0.87
CA THR A 59 -5.83 11.86 0.09
C THR A 59 -6.49 12.95 -0.76
N ALA A 60 -6.40 14.21 -0.34
CA ALA A 60 -6.96 15.35 -1.07
C ALA A 60 -6.12 15.72 -2.30
N LYS A 61 -4.79 15.57 -2.22
CA LYS A 61 -3.89 15.89 -3.34
C LYS A 61 -4.09 14.93 -4.53
N PRO A 62 -3.98 15.42 -5.78
CA PRO A 62 -4.23 14.61 -6.97
C PRO A 62 -3.41 13.32 -7.04
N LYS A 63 -2.13 13.35 -6.63
CA LYS A 63 -1.26 12.16 -6.64
C LYS A 63 -1.75 11.08 -5.68
N GLY A 64 -2.16 11.45 -4.47
CA GLY A 64 -2.66 10.48 -3.50
C GLY A 64 -4.00 9.90 -3.89
N ARG A 65 -4.94 10.74 -4.35
CA ARG A 65 -6.23 10.26 -4.89
C ARG A 65 -6.06 9.28 -6.04
N ARG A 66 -5.18 9.57 -7.00
CA ARG A 66 -4.89 8.64 -8.11
C ARG A 66 -4.32 7.31 -7.63
N ALA A 67 -3.36 7.34 -6.70
CA ALA A 67 -2.78 6.12 -6.15
C ALA A 67 -3.82 5.22 -5.46
N ILE A 68 -4.81 5.81 -4.79
CA ILE A 68 -5.92 5.07 -4.16
C ILE A 68 -6.81 4.43 -5.22
N VAL A 69 -7.22 5.19 -6.25
CA VAL A 69 -8.06 4.67 -7.34
C VAL A 69 -7.36 3.52 -8.05
N GLU A 70 -6.09 3.69 -8.44
CA GLU A 70 -5.29 2.64 -9.08
C GLU A 70 -5.19 1.39 -8.21
N ALA A 71 -5.02 1.53 -6.88
CA ALA A 71 -4.96 0.39 -5.98
C ALA A 71 -6.28 -0.40 -5.97
N ILE A 72 -7.41 0.30 -5.95
CA ILE A 72 -8.75 -0.30 -5.95
C ILE A 72 -9.01 -1.01 -7.30
N GLU A 73 -8.75 -0.35 -8.43
CA GLU A 73 -8.93 -0.92 -9.77
C GLU A 73 -8.09 -2.19 -9.98
N ASN A 74 -6.84 -2.18 -9.51
CA ASN A 74 -5.97 -3.35 -9.59
C ASN A 74 -6.45 -4.50 -8.68
N SER A 75 -7.11 -4.18 -7.56
CA SER A 75 -7.66 -5.20 -6.65
C SER A 75 -8.90 -5.90 -7.20
N THR A 76 -9.71 -5.21 -8.02
CA THR A 76 -10.95 -5.75 -8.59
C THR A 76 -10.72 -6.45 -9.93
N THR A 77 -9.74 -5.99 -10.72
CA THR A 77 -9.42 -6.61 -12.02
C THR A 77 -8.89 -8.03 -11.87
N ALA A 78 -8.17 -8.32 -10.78
CA ALA A 78 -7.72 -9.68 -10.43
C ALA A 78 -8.88 -10.65 -10.07
N SER A 79 -10.09 -10.12 -9.85
CA SER A 79 -11.30 -10.87 -9.49
C SER A 79 -12.31 -11.02 -10.64
N ARG A 80 -11.97 -10.63 -11.89
CA ARG A 80 -12.77 -11.02 -13.05
C ARG A 80 -12.62 -12.53 -13.28
N ILE A 81 -13.50 -13.30 -12.63
CA ILE A 81 -13.83 -14.67 -13.00
C ILE A 81 -14.34 -14.59 -14.44
N THR A 82 -13.58 -15.16 -15.36
CA THR A 82 -13.98 -15.37 -16.76
C THR A 82 -14.42 -16.81 -16.90
#